data_AF-A0A6M3K615-F1
#
_entry.id   AF-A0A6M3K615-F1
#
_cell.length_a   1.000
_cell.length_b   1.000
_cell.length_c   1.000
_cell.angle_alpha   90.00
_cell.angle_beta   90.00
_cell.angle_gamma   90.00
#
_symmetry.space_group_name_H-M   'P 1'
#
loop_
_entity.id
_entity.type
_entity.pdbx_description
1 polymer ?
#
loop_
_entity_poly.entity_id
_entity_poly.type
_entity_poly.pdbx_seq_one_letter_code
_entity_poly.pdbx_strand_id
1 'polypeptide(L)'
;MSDESNVMKFSSVLEEIPVEIANANGGVDHYILREMLAGPRDEYLSKMSDRVKYVDGKALGLKTFDGFQASLLAKCLWTCEEGEEEKRVSLNQIQTFPARVVTALYDKAVEISGLDEDSVKAKEEAAKND
;
A
#
# COMPACT_ATOMS: atom_id res chain seq x y z
N MET A 1 -5.67 -42.40 19.82
CA MET A 1 -4.69 -41.30 19.77
C MET A 1 -5.32 -40.28 18.87
N SER A 2 -5.91 -39.24 19.46
CA SER A 2 -6.81 -38.32 18.78
C SER A 2 -6.01 -37.14 18.23
N ASP A 3 -6.25 -36.88 16.94
CA ASP A 3 -5.87 -35.74 16.11
C ASP A 3 -4.96 -34.69 16.74
N GLU A 4 -3.74 -34.63 16.21
CA GLU A 4 -2.92 -33.41 16.25
C GLU A 4 -3.69 -32.31 15.51
N SER A 5 -4.08 -31.29 16.26
CA SER A 5 -4.80 -30.13 15.75
C SER A 5 -3.97 -29.41 14.70
N ASN A 6 -4.48 -29.34 13.48
CA ASN A 6 -3.92 -28.55 12.39
C ASN A 6 -4.15 -27.05 12.68
N VAL A 7 -3.26 -26.43 13.45
CA VAL A 7 -3.36 -25.01 13.88
C VAL A 7 -2.50 -24.11 12.98
N MET A 8 -3.14 -23.13 12.34
CA MET A 8 -2.44 -22.05 11.63
C MET A 8 -2.03 -20.93 12.60
N LYS A 9 -0.79 -20.43 12.45
CA LYS A 9 -0.24 -19.33 13.25
C LYS A 9 0.08 -18.13 12.36
N PHE A 10 -0.38 -16.95 12.75
CA PHE A 10 -0.13 -15.69 12.05
C PHE A 10 0.37 -14.63 13.04
N SER A 11 1.13 -13.66 12.53
CA SER A 11 1.49 -12.44 13.27
C SER A 11 0.51 -11.32 12.95
N SER A 12 0.18 -10.48 13.94
CA SER A 12 -0.60 -9.26 13.76
C SER A 12 0.25 -7.99 13.79
N VAL A 13 1.58 -8.13 13.79
CA VAL A 13 2.52 -7.01 13.71
C VAL A 13 2.61 -6.57 12.26
N LEU A 14 2.39 -5.28 12.01
CA LEU A 14 2.46 -4.69 10.67
C LEU A 14 3.91 -4.49 10.25
N GLU A 15 4.21 -4.77 8.98
CA GLU A 15 5.51 -4.41 8.42
C GLU A 15 5.70 -2.89 8.35
N GLU A 16 6.88 -2.41 8.74
CA GLU A 16 7.23 -0.99 8.75
C GLU A 16 8.60 -0.77 8.12
N ILE A 17 8.70 0.25 7.28
CA ILE A 17 9.92 0.62 6.57
C ILE A 17 10.23 2.09 6.84
N PRO A 18 11.38 2.42 7.44
CA PRO A 18 11.80 3.80 7.58
C PRO A 18 12.09 4.42 6.20
N VAL A 19 11.64 5.64 6.00
CA VAL A 19 11.75 6.38 4.74
C VAL A 19 12.39 7.73 5.01
N GLU A 20 13.41 8.05 4.23
CA GLU A 20 14.10 9.34 4.28
C GLU A 20 13.98 10.04 2.94
N ILE A 21 13.47 11.28 2.95
CA ILE A 21 13.31 12.09 1.74
C ILE A 21 14.14 13.37 1.89
N ALA A 22 15.15 13.52 1.04
CA ALA A 22 15.91 14.77 0.98
C ALA A 22 14.99 15.92 0.55
N ASN A 23 14.94 16.99 1.36
CA ASN A 23 14.13 18.16 1.10
C ASN A 23 14.92 19.25 0.35
N ALA A 24 14.19 20.21 -0.22
CA ALA A 24 14.79 21.28 -1.03
C ALA A 24 15.73 22.22 -0.24
N ASN A 25 15.63 22.19 1.10
CA ASN A 25 16.46 23.01 2.00
C ASN A 25 17.78 22.30 2.37
N GLY A 26 18.05 21.12 1.81
CA GLY A 26 19.25 20.33 2.11
C GLY A 26 19.15 19.50 3.39
N GLY A 27 17.96 19.42 4.00
CA GLY A 27 17.67 18.51 5.11
C GLY A 27 17.07 17.18 4.65
N VAL A 28 16.72 16.33 5.62
CA VAL A 28 16.08 15.04 5.40
C VAL A 28 14.79 15.01 6.23
N ASP A 29 13.68 14.73 5.56
CA ASP A 29 12.39 14.48 6.20
C ASP A 29 12.26 12.97 6.46
N HIS A 30 11.88 12.60 7.68
CA HIS A 30 11.74 11.21 8.11
C HIS A 30 10.27 10.78 8.12
N TYR A 31 10.01 9.61 7.55
CA TYR A 31 8.69 9.00 7.45
C TYR A 31 8.77 7.50 7.77
N ILE A 32 7.61 6.91 7.99
CA ILE A 32 7.44 5.46 8.11
C ILE A 32 6.42 5.02 7.06
N LEU A 33 6.80 4.06 6.22
CA LEU A 33 5.88 3.34 5.34
C LEU A 33 5.43 2.07 6.05
N ARG A 34 4.14 1.99 6.38
CA ARG A 34 3.53 0.93 7.17
C ARG A 34 2.53 0.13 6.33
N GLU A 35 2.54 -1.18 6.50
CA GLU A 35 1.57 -2.12 5.92
C GLU A 35 0.13 -1.69 6.23
N MET A 36 -0.76 -1.82 5.24
CA MET A 36 -2.17 -1.54 5.45
C MET A 36 -2.89 -2.65 6.22
N LEU A 37 -3.72 -2.23 7.17
CA LEU A 37 -4.78 -3.08 7.71
C LEU A 37 -5.81 -3.46 6.62
N ALA A 38 -6.47 -4.59 6.81
CA ALA A 38 -7.47 -5.12 5.88
C ALA A 38 -8.59 -4.12 5.54
N GLY A 39 -9.13 -3.39 6.51
CA GLY A 39 -10.20 -2.41 6.28
C GLY A 39 -9.79 -1.27 5.32
N PRO A 40 -8.72 -0.50 5.63
CA PRO A 40 -8.18 0.51 4.72
C PRO A 40 -7.80 -0.02 3.33
N ARG A 41 -7.29 -1.26 3.24
CA ARG A 41 -7.00 -1.94 1.98
C ARG A 41 -8.26 -2.15 1.15
N ASP A 42 -9.31 -2.70 1.75
CA ASP A 42 -10.57 -2.98 1.05
C ASP A 42 -11.26 -1.68 0.59
N GLU A 43 -11.15 -0.61 1.37
CA GLU A 43 -11.61 0.73 0.98
C GLU A 43 -10.83 1.28 -0.22
N TYR A 44 -9.51 1.08 -0.26
CA TYR A 44 -8.68 1.46 -1.40
C TYR A 44 -9.08 0.68 -2.67
N LEU A 45 -9.21 -0.65 -2.57
CA LEU A 45 -9.60 -1.50 -3.69
C LEU A 45 -11.00 -1.16 -4.22
N SER A 46 -11.96 -0.89 -3.34
CA SER A 46 -13.31 -0.46 -3.72
C SER A 46 -13.28 0.84 -4.53
N LYS A 47 -12.52 1.84 -4.06
CA LYS A 47 -12.33 3.11 -4.77
C LYS A 47 -11.58 2.93 -6.10
N MET A 48 -10.72 1.92 -6.20
CA MET A 48 -10.02 1.59 -7.44
C MET A 48 -10.97 0.99 -8.48
N SER A 49 -11.90 0.13 -8.05
CA SER A 49 -12.94 -0.43 -8.92
C SER A 49 -13.80 0.66 -9.59
N ASP A 50 -14.16 1.72 -8.85
CA ASP A 50 -14.90 2.87 -9.39
C ASP A 50 -14.14 3.67 -10.45
N ARG A 51 -12.80 3.54 -10.45
CA ARG A 51 -11.90 4.18 -11.41
C ARG A 51 -11.67 3.31 -12.65
N VAL A 52 -12.18 2.09 -12.72
CA VAL A 52 -12.07 1.25 -13.92
C VAL A 52 -13.15 1.63 -14.92
N LYS A 53 -12.75 1.91 -16.16
CA LYS A 53 -13.65 2.14 -17.29
C LYS A 53 -13.98 0.80 -17.93
N TYR A 54 -15.26 0.45 -17.93
CA TYR A 54 -15.78 -0.70 -18.66
C TYR A 54 -16.40 -0.26 -20.00
N VAL A 55 -16.12 -1.00 -21.06
CA VAL A 55 -16.80 -0.88 -22.37
C VAL A 55 -17.17 -2.29 -22.80
N ASP A 56 -18.45 -2.51 -23.11
CA ASP A 56 -19.00 -3.82 -23.49
C ASP A 56 -18.68 -4.97 -22.52
N GLY A 57 -18.72 -4.68 -21.21
CA GLY A 57 -18.44 -5.65 -20.15
C GLY A 57 -16.96 -5.98 -19.96
N LYS A 58 -16.05 -5.35 -20.72
CA LYS A 58 -14.59 -5.52 -20.60
C LYS A 58 -13.96 -4.27 -19.99
N ALA A 59 -13.03 -4.46 -19.04
CA ALA A 59 -12.21 -3.38 -18.51
C ALA A 59 -11.26 -2.87 -19.60
N LEU A 60 -11.36 -1.59 -19.96
CA LEU A 60 -10.61 -0.98 -21.07
C LEU A 60 -9.52 -0.01 -20.58
N GLY A 61 -9.48 0.29 -19.28
CA GLY A 61 -8.44 1.10 -18.63
C GLY A 61 -8.96 1.88 -17.42
N LEU A 62 -8.12 2.75 -16.83
CA LEU A 62 -8.54 3.65 -15.75
C LEU A 62 -9.21 4.92 -16.30
N LYS A 63 -10.34 5.30 -15.72
CA LYS A 63 -11.11 6.52 -16.00
C LYS A 63 -10.41 7.78 -15.48
N THR A 64 -9.64 7.68 -14.40
CA THR A 64 -8.88 8.80 -13.81
C THR A 64 -7.63 8.29 -13.10
N PHE A 65 -6.46 8.72 -13.57
CA PHE A 65 -5.16 8.38 -12.98
C PHE A 65 -4.76 9.32 -11.83
N ASP A 66 -5.38 10.49 -11.74
CA ASP A 66 -4.96 11.53 -10.81
C ASP A 66 -5.10 11.08 -9.34
N GLY A 67 -4.05 11.34 -8.57
CA GLY A 67 -3.93 10.99 -7.15
C GLY A 67 -4.03 9.49 -6.85
N PHE A 68 -3.90 8.60 -7.85
CA PHE A 68 -4.02 7.15 -7.64
C PHE A 68 -2.99 6.61 -6.65
N GLN A 69 -1.70 6.83 -6.93
CA GLN A 69 -0.60 6.42 -6.06
C GLN A 69 -0.66 7.14 -4.71
N ALA A 70 -0.94 8.45 -4.74
CA ALA A 70 -1.09 9.25 -3.53
C ALA A 70 -2.21 8.77 -2.60
N SER A 71 -3.29 8.22 -3.14
CA SER A 71 -4.41 7.69 -2.35
C SER A 71 -4.05 6.42 -1.57
N LEU A 72 -3.18 5.57 -2.12
CA LEU A 72 -2.62 4.43 -1.40
C LEU A 72 -1.67 4.93 -0.31
N LEU A 73 -0.74 5.80 -0.69
CA LEU A 73 0.27 6.34 0.23
C LEU A 73 -0.34 7.10 1.41
N ALA A 74 -1.45 7.81 1.22
CA ALA A 74 -2.15 8.47 2.32
C ALA A 74 -2.70 7.52 3.40
N LYS A 75 -2.76 6.20 3.10
CA LYS A 75 -3.14 5.15 4.06
C LYS A 75 -1.94 4.47 4.70
N CYS A 76 -0.76 4.54 4.07
CA CYS A 76 0.44 3.76 4.43
C CYS A 76 1.58 4.62 4.99
N LEU A 77 1.68 5.89 4.60
CA LEU A 77 2.80 6.77 4.91
C LEU A 77 2.48 7.63 6.14
N TRP A 78 3.39 7.62 7.10
CA TRP A 78 3.28 8.32 8.39
C TRP A 78 4.47 9.24 8.59
N THR A 79 4.25 10.38 9.23
CA THR A 79 5.31 11.27 9.70
C THR A 79 6.09 10.61 10.83
N CYS A 80 7.40 10.82 10.87
CA CYS A 80 8.27 10.35 11.94
C CYS A 80 9.11 11.52 12.44
N GLU A 81 8.54 12.34 13.32
CA GLU A 81 9.23 13.46 13.96
C GLU A 81 9.50 13.15 15.43
N GLU A 82 10.73 13.40 15.90
CA GLU A 82 11.11 13.12 17.28
C GLU A 82 10.24 13.89 18.28
N GLY A 83 9.53 13.16 19.15
CA GLY A 83 8.68 13.73 20.19
C GLY A 83 7.28 14.12 19.73
N GLU A 84 6.91 13.87 18.47
CA GLU A 84 5.54 14.04 17.98
C GLU A 84 4.81 12.69 17.82
N GLU A 85 3.48 12.74 17.89
CA GLU A 85 2.66 11.60 17.49
C GLU A 85 2.74 11.40 15.97
N GLU A 86 2.88 10.14 15.55
CA GLU A 86 2.81 9.76 14.14
C GLU A 86 1.47 10.17 13.53
N LYS A 87 1.52 10.90 12.42
CA LYS A 87 0.33 11.33 11.67
C LYS A 87 0.43 10.79 10.25
N ARG A 88 -0.71 10.41 9.68
CA ARG A 88 -0.75 10.05 8.26
C ARG A 88 -0.41 11.24 7.40
N VAL A 89 0.48 11.04 6.43
CA VAL A 89 0.82 12.05 5.44
C VAL A 89 -0.40 12.28 4.54
N SER A 90 -0.83 13.54 4.41
CA SER A 90 -2.02 13.88 3.63
C SER A 90 -1.82 13.67 2.13
N LEU A 91 -2.91 13.41 1.41
CA LEU A 91 -2.87 13.28 -0.06
C LEU A 91 -2.26 14.51 -0.73
N ASN A 92 -2.64 15.72 -0.28
CA ASN A 92 -2.11 16.96 -0.83
C ASN A 92 -0.60 17.08 -0.62
N GLN A 93 -0.09 16.64 0.54
CA GLN A 93 1.34 16.64 0.81
C GLN A 93 2.06 15.61 -0.08
N ILE A 94 1.52 14.40 -0.23
CA ILE A 94 2.14 13.38 -1.10
C ILE A 94 2.20 13.86 -2.55
N GLN A 95 1.20 14.61 -3.02
CA GLN A 95 1.20 15.18 -4.36
C GLN A 95 2.26 16.26 -4.60
N THR A 96 2.90 16.81 -3.55
CA THR A 96 4.04 17.73 -3.71
C THR A 96 5.37 17.00 -3.90
N PHE A 97 5.42 15.69 -3.61
CA PHE A 97 6.65 14.92 -3.75
C PHE A 97 7.02 14.73 -5.23
N PRO A 98 8.32 14.60 -5.54
CA PRO A 98 8.74 14.25 -6.89
C PRO A 98 8.12 12.92 -7.34
N ALA A 99 7.65 12.85 -8.59
CA ALA A 99 6.97 11.66 -9.12
C ALA A 99 7.78 10.36 -8.97
N ARG A 100 9.12 10.43 -9.07
CA ARG A 100 10.03 9.30 -8.83
C ARG A 100 9.95 8.75 -7.41
N VAL A 101 9.78 9.64 -6.42
CA VAL A 101 9.65 9.28 -5.01
C VAL A 101 8.29 8.65 -4.76
N VAL A 102 7.23 9.28 -5.27
CA VAL A 102 5.86 8.74 -5.18
C VAL A 102 5.76 7.35 -5.78
N THR A 103 6.38 7.11 -6.95
CA THR A 103 6.38 5.81 -7.60
C THR A 103 7.10 4.76 -6.76
N ALA A 104 8.32 5.04 -6.31
CA ALA A 104 9.08 4.09 -5.49
C ALA A 104 8.37 3.74 -4.17
N LEU A 105 7.76 4.74 -3.51
CA LEU A 105 6.97 4.52 -2.30
C LEU A 105 5.72 3.70 -2.59
N TYR A 106 5.04 3.98 -3.71
CA TYR A 106 3.84 3.27 -4.11
C TYR A 106 4.12 1.79 -4.35
N ASP A 107 5.17 1.47 -5.12
CA ASP A 107 5.56 0.09 -5.42
C ASP A 107 5.85 -0.68 -4.13
N LYS A 108 6.57 -0.06 -3.19
CA LYS A 108 6.85 -0.68 -1.89
C LYS A 108 5.58 -0.83 -1.03
N ALA A 109 4.67 0.14 -1.08
CA ALA A 109 3.40 0.07 -0.35
C ALA A 109 2.50 -1.07 -0.88
N VAL A 110 2.49 -1.29 -2.19
CA VAL A 110 1.80 -2.41 -2.85
C VAL A 110 2.38 -3.74 -2.39
N GLU A 111 3.71 -3.86 -2.38
CA GLU A 111 4.42 -5.06 -1.95
C GLU A 111 4.09 -5.44 -0.49
N ILE A 112 4.32 -4.52 0.46
CA ILE A 112 4.14 -4.82 1.90
C ILE A 112 2.66 -5.00 2.26
N SER A 113 1.74 -4.44 1.49
CA SER A 113 0.29 -4.60 1.70
C SER A 113 -0.29 -5.82 0.98
N GLY A 114 0.54 -6.61 0.29
CA GLY A 114 0.10 -7.79 -0.45
C GLY A 114 -0.87 -7.47 -1.59
N LEU A 115 -0.73 -6.30 -2.20
CA LEU A 115 -1.55 -5.82 -3.31
C LEU A 115 -0.99 -6.14 -4.69
N ASP A 116 0.21 -6.73 -4.76
CA ASP A 116 0.84 -7.10 -6.03
C ASP A 116 0.04 -8.24 -6.70
N GLU A 117 -0.55 -7.96 -7.87
CA GLU A 117 -1.38 -8.91 -8.63
C GLU A 117 -0.62 -10.20 -9.00
N ASP A 118 0.70 -10.13 -9.18
CA ASP A 118 1.53 -11.29 -9.48
C ASP A 118 1.73 -12.17 -8.23
N SER A 119 1.77 -11.56 -7.04
CA SER A 119 1.87 -12.29 -5.77
C SER A 119 0.55 -12.99 -5.39
N VAL A 120 -0.59 -12.46 -5.81
CA VAL A 120 -1.92 -13.09 -5.63
C VAL A 120 -2.07 -14.29 -6.56
N LYS A 121 -1.71 -14.16 -7.84
CA LYS A 121 -1.73 -15.29 -8.80
C LYS A 121 -0.76 -16.40 -8.41
N ALA A 122 0.46 -16.07 -7.98
CA ALA A 122 1.44 -17.07 -7.52
C ALA A 122 0.95 -17.86 -6.29
N LYS A 123 0.23 -17.20 -5.36
CA LYS A 123 -0.35 -17.86 -4.17
C LYS A 123 -1.57 -18.73 -4.53
N GLU A 124 -2.41 -18.31 -5.48
CA GLU A 124 -3.53 -19.11 -5.97
C GLU A 124 -3.10 -20.35 -6.77
N GLU A 125 -2.00 -20.27 -7.52
CA GLU A 125 -1.41 -21.41 -8.23
C GLU A 125 -0.73 -22.39 -7.28
N ALA A 126 -0.07 -21.91 -6.23
CA ALA A 126 0.48 -22.76 -5.17
C ALA A 126 -0.62 -23.51 -4.40
N ALA A 127 -1.74 -22.85 -4.09
CA ALA A 127 -2.87 -23.46 -3.36
C ALA A 127 -3.72 -24.44 -4.19
N LYS A 128 -3.50 -24.55 -5.51
CA LYS A 128 -4.16 -25.53 -6.40
C LYS A 128 -3.31 -26.78 -6.65
N ASN A 129 -2.05 -26.78 -6.19
CA ASN A 129 -1.08 -27.85 -6.41
C ASN A 129 -0.70 -28.61 -5.12
N ASP A 130 -1.35 -28.30 -3.99
CA ASP A 130 -1.37 -29.07 -2.74
C ASP A 130 -2.76 -29.71 -2.55
#